data_AF-A0A0S8IKZ7-F1
#
_entry.id   AF-A0A0S8IKZ7-F1
#
_cell.length_a   1.000
_cell.length_b   1.000
_cell.length_c   1.000
_cell.angle_alpha   90.00
_cell.angle_beta   90.00
_cell.angle_gamma   90.00
#
_symmetry.space_group_name_H-M   'P 1'
#
loop_
_entity.id
_entity.type
_entity.pdbx_description
1 polymer ?
#
loop_
_entity_poly.entity_id
_entity_poly.type
_entity_poly.pdbx_seq_one_letter_code
_entity_poly.pdbx_strand_id
1 'polypeptide(L)'
;MKDSLEKIAQIEGVSKEFLQKGIERGNIVILKNKNHSIAPVGIGKGLSTKINANLGTSPDMVDFDLELEKLETAVKYGADTVMDLSTGGDIRKLRQRILEKSRVPVGTVPIYEAVCDLAKRGKPLEDMTSDSLFEVIEDHLKSGVDFITVHCGFTQRAFKIIERDRRLTGIVSRGGAFLYRWMKHNKKENPLYQHYDRLLDLAKDYDATLSLGDGLRPGSIADSTDRIQVEELLILGELVKRARERNVFAMVEGPGH
;
A
#
# COMPACT_ATOMS: atom_id res chain seq x y z
N MET A 1 -16.73 -11.91 5.38
CA MET A 1 -17.43 -10.66 5.78
C MET A 1 -18.24 -10.76 7.08
N LYS A 2 -19.26 -11.62 7.23
CA LYS A 2 -20.10 -11.68 8.45
C LYS A 2 -19.30 -11.95 9.74
N ASP A 3 -18.47 -13.00 9.74
CA ASP A 3 -17.58 -13.34 10.87
C ASP A 3 -16.59 -12.19 11.17
N SER A 4 -16.15 -11.47 10.13
CA SER A 4 -15.23 -10.34 10.28
C SER A 4 -15.87 -9.16 11.01
N LEU A 5 -17.11 -8.81 10.66
CA LEU A 5 -17.83 -7.71 11.31
C LEU A 5 -18.09 -8.01 12.79
N GLU A 6 -18.37 -9.26 13.13
CA GLU A 6 -18.63 -9.67 14.51
C GLU A 6 -17.39 -9.55 15.40
N LYS A 7 -16.25 -10.02 14.89
CA LYS A 7 -14.96 -9.89 15.60
C LYS A 7 -14.57 -8.42 15.78
N ILE A 8 -14.67 -7.61 14.74
CA ILE A 8 -14.34 -6.18 14.82
C ILE A 8 -15.28 -5.46 15.80
N ALA A 9 -16.59 -5.73 15.73
CA ALA A 9 -17.58 -5.13 16.63
C ALA A 9 -17.27 -5.42 18.10
N GLN A 10 -16.89 -6.68 18.39
CA GLN A 10 -16.51 -7.10 19.74
C GLN A 10 -15.22 -6.41 20.23
N ILE A 11 -14.19 -6.37 19.38
CA ILE A 11 -12.89 -5.76 19.72
C ILE A 11 -13.03 -4.25 19.96
N GLU A 12 -13.79 -3.56 19.11
CA GLU A 12 -13.94 -2.09 19.15
C GLU A 12 -15.05 -1.62 20.11
N GLY A 13 -15.87 -2.53 20.64
CA GLY A 13 -17.00 -2.18 21.50
C GLY A 13 -18.10 -1.40 20.76
N VAL A 14 -18.33 -1.68 19.48
CA VAL A 14 -19.35 -1.03 18.62
C VAL A 14 -20.37 -2.04 18.09
N SER A 15 -21.50 -1.57 17.57
CA SER A 15 -22.51 -2.47 16.98
C SER A 15 -22.16 -2.87 15.54
N LYS A 16 -22.70 -4.00 15.07
CA LYS A 16 -22.51 -4.44 13.67
C LYS A 16 -23.11 -3.44 12.68
N GLU A 17 -24.25 -2.84 13.03
CA GLU A 17 -24.92 -1.82 12.23
C GLU A 17 -24.07 -0.55 12.10
N PHE A 18 -23.32 -0.18 13.15
CA PHE A 18 -22.36 0.91 13.08
C PHE A 18 -21.28 0.63 12.04
N LEU A 19 -20.68 -0.57 12.06
CA LEU A 19 -19.65 -0.98 11.11
C LEU A 19 -20.19 -1.03 9.67
N GLN A 20 -21.37 -1.62 9.46
CA GLN A 20 -22.01 -1.69 8.14
C GLN A 20 -22.23 -0.31 7.55
N LYS A 21 -22.82 0.62 8.32
CA LYS A 21 -23.02 2.01 7.88
C LYS A 21 -21.69 2.73 7.61
N GLY A 22 -20.66 2.45 8.41
CA GLY A 22 -19.32 3.00 8.19
C GLY A 22 -18.69 2.52 6.88
N ILE A 23 -18.84 1.23 6.57
CA ILE A 23 -18.38 0.59 5.34
C ILE A 23 -19.14 1.11 4.12
N GLU A 24 -20.47 1.16 4.18
CA GLU A 24 -21.33 1.69 3.10
C GLU A 24 -20.98 3.15 2.75
N ARG A 25 -20.66 3.95 3.77
CA ARG A 25 -20.21 5.34 3.61
C ARG A 25 -18.76 5.46 3.16
N GLY A 26 -17.99 4.37 3.19
CA GLY A 26 -16.56 4.32 2.92
C GLY A 26 -15.70 5.04 3.96
N ASN A 27 -16.18 5.11 5.20
CA ASN A 27 -15.44 5.67 6.34
C ASN A 27 -14.68 4.59 7.14
N ILE A 28 -15.00 3.31 6.91
CA ILE A 28 -14.37 2.15 7.54
C ILE A 28 -13.97 1.15 6.45
N VAL A 29 -12.74 0.67 6.52
CA VAL A 29 -12.22 -0.45 5.72
C VAL A 29 -11.91 -1.64 6.61
N ILE A 30 -11.85 -2.84 6.02
CA ILE A 30 -11.46 -4.07 6.71
C ILE A 30 -10.20 -4.64 6.08
N LEU A 31 -9.16 -4.85 6.88
CA LEU A 31 -7.94 -5.54 6.48
C LEU A 31 -8.07 -7.02 6.78
N LYS A 32 -8.31 -7.83 5.73
CA LYS A 32 -8.41 -9.29 5.84
C LYS A 32 -8.37 -9.95 4.47
N ASN A 33 -7.19 -10.28 3.98
CA ASN A 33 -7.09 -11.12 2.80
C ASN A 33 -7.60 -12.53 3.13
N LYS A 34 -8.35 -13.13 2.19
CA LYS A 34 -8.95 -14.46 2.36
C LYS A 34 -7.91 -15.58 2.57
N ASN A 35 -6.68 -15.39 2.11
CA ASN A 35 -5.59 -16.36 2.20
C ASN A 35 -4.76 -16.24 3.49
N HIS A 36 -4.96 -15.20 4.31
CA HIS A 36 -4.17 -14.97 5.52
C HIS A 36 -4.99 -15.24 6.77
N SER A 37 -4.60 -16.24 7.57
CA SER A 37 -5.41 -16.78 8.67
C SER A 37 -5.28 -16.00 10.00
N ILE A 38 -5.61 -14.70 9.99
CA ILE A 38 -5.57 -13.79 11.16
C ILE A 38 -6.95 -13.27 11.60
N ALA A 39 -7.03 -12.55 12.71
CA ALA A 39 -8.22 -11.76 13.03
C ALA A 39 -8.32 -10.53 12.08
N PRO A 40 -9.52 -10.14 11.64
CA PRO A 40 -9.69 -8.96 10.78
C PRO A 40 -9.55 -7.68 11.60
N VAL A 41 -8.97 -6.64 11.01
CA VAL A 41 -8.84 -5.32 11.62
C VAL A 41 -9.71 -4.31 10.88
N GLY A 42 -10.52 -3.56 11.62
CA GLY A 42 -11.26 -2.41 11.09
C GLY A 42 -10.44 -1.14 11.24
N ILE A 43 -10.35 -0.34 10.17
CA ILE A 43 -9.71 0.98 10.20
C ILE A 43 -10.74 2.01 9.76
N GLY A 44 -10.99 3.03 10.58
CA GLY A 44 -11.88 4.11 10.18
C GLY A 44 -12.45 4.96 11.31
N LYS A 45 -13.27 5.94 10.93
CA LYS A 45 -13.83 6.93 11.86
C LYS A 45 -14.74 6.28 12.91
N GLY A 46 -14.45 6.56 14.18
CA GLY A 46 -15.21 6.07 15.32
C GLY A 46 -14.77 4.69 15.85
N LEU A 47 -13.75 4.08 15.22
CA LEU A 47 -12.97 2.99 15.80
C LEU A 47 -11.75 3.58 16.52
N SER A 48 -11.05 2.76 17.31
CA SER A 48 -9.77 3.17 17.91
C SER A 48 -8.73 3.47 16.83
N THR A 49 -7.85 4.44 17.08
CA THR A 49 -6.73 4.76 16.18
C THR A 49 -5.79 3.56 16.09
N LYS A 50 -5.44 3.18 14.87
CA LYS A 50 -4.53 2.06 14.59
C LYS A 50 -3.14 2.56 14.27
N ILE A 51 -2.12 1.79 14.66
CA ILE A 51 -0.72 2.07 14.37
C ILE A 51 -0.10 0.97 13.51
N ASN A 52 0.76 1.38 12.58
CA ASN A 52 1.49 0.47 11.70
C ASN A 52 2.99 0.48 12.04
N ALA A 53 3.64 -0.68 12.03
CA ALA A 53 5.09 -0.80 12.13
C ALA A 53 5.72 -1.25 10.79
N ASN A 54 6.74 -0.52 10.34
CA ASN A 54 7.48 -0.87 9.13
C ASN A 54 8.66 -1.77 9.45
N LEU A 55 8.80 -2.84 8.68
CA LEU A 55 9.90 -3.80 8.74
C LEU A 55 10.38 -4.11 7.30
N GLY A 56 11.37 -4.98 7.18
CA GLY A 56 11.93 -5.43 5.91
C GLY A 56 13.43 -5.17 5.78
N THR A 57 14.04 -5.95 4.89
CA THR A 57 15.47 -5.93 4.60
C THR A 57 15.87 -4.83 3.61
N SER A 58 17.16 -4.54 3.56
CA SER A 58 17.78 -3.67 2.56
C SER A 58 18.99 -4.36 1.91
N PRO A 59 19.53 -3.84 0.80
CA PRO A 59 20.78 -4.36 0.23
C PRO A 59 21.95 -4.39 1.23
N ASP A 60 21.96 -3.48 2.22
CA ASP A 60 23.02 -3.38 3.22
C ASP A 60 22.83 -4.34 4.40
N MET A 61 21.59 -4.75 4.68
CA MET A 61 21.26 -5.62 5.81
C MET A 61 20.16 -6.61 5.44
N VAL A 62 20.57 -7.86 5.22
CA VAL A 62 19.69 -8.99 4.90
C VAL A 62 19.81 -10.03 6.01
N ASP A 63 18.95 -9.91 7.02
CA ASP A 63 18.86 -10.86 8.13
C ASP A 63 17.39 -11.21 8.39
N PHE A 64 17.02 -12.46 8.11
CA PHE A 64 15.63 -12.89 8.20
C PHE A 64 15.20 -13.08 9.66
N ASP A 65 16.10 -13.52 10.53
CA ASP A 65 15.75 -13.80 11.92
C ASP A 65 15.55 -12.47 12.66
N LEU A 66 16.37 -11.45 12.35
CA LEU A 66 16.18 -10.09 12.85
C LEU A 66 14.84 -9.48 12.41
N GLU A 67 14.42 -9.68 11.15
CA GLU A 67 13.13 -9.16 10.68
C GLU A 67 11.94 -9.86 11.34
N LEU A 68 12.06 -11.15 11.65
CA LEU A 68 11.04 -11.87 12.42
C LEU A 68 11.04 -11.44 13.90
N GLU A 69 12.20 -11.14 14.50
CA GLU A 69 12.27 -10.55 15.85
C GLU A 69 11.60 -9.17 15.90
N LYS A 70 11.82 -8.32 14.88
CA LYS A 70 11.14 -7.03 14.73
C LYS A 70 9.63 -7.18 14.62
N LEU A 71 9.16 -8.16 13.83
CA LEU A 71 7.73 -8.48 13.73
C LEU A 71 7.15 -8.85 15.10
N GLU A 72 7.75 -9.82 15.79
CA GLU A 72 7.29 -10.28 17.10
C GLU A 72 7.30 -9.14 18.14
N THR A 73 8.35 -8.31 18.10
CA THR A 73 8.50 -7.12 18.96
C THR A 73 7.41 -6.08 18.68
N ALA A 74 7.18 -5.74 17.41
CA ALA A 74 6.18 -4.75 17.02
C ALA A 74 4.77 -5.15 17.48
N VAL A 75 4.38 -6.41 17.23
CA VAL A 75 3.07 -6.92 17.67
C VAL A 75 2.98 -6.95 19.20
N LYS A 76 4.03 -7.40 19.90
CA LYS A 76 4.08 -7.43 21.37
C LYS A 76 3.84 -6.04 21.99
N TYR A 77 4.36 -4.98 21.37
CA TYR A 77 4.22 -3.60 21.85
C TYR A 77 3.03 -2.84 21.23
N GLY A 78 2.13 -3.54 20.53
CA GLY A 78 0.81 -3.01 20.15
C GLY A 78 0.69 -2.50 18.73
N ALA A 79 1.56 -2.89 17.80
CA ALA A 79 1.34 -2.63 16.37
C ALA A 79 0.05 -3.34 15.90
N ASP A 80 -0.90 -2.58 15.35
CA ASP A 80 -2.16 -3.10 14.83
C ASP A 80 -2.01 -3.68 13.42
N THR A 81 -1.01 -3.21 12.68
CA THR A 81 -0.61 -3.73 11.37
C THR A 81 0.91 -3.67 11.25
N VAL A 82 1.45 -4.44 10.31
CA VAL A 82 2.86 -4.34 9.92
C VAL A 82 2.97 -4.20 8.40
N MET A 83 4.07 -3.63 7.92
CA MET A 83 4.38 -3.63 6.49
C MET A 83 5.77 -4.19 6.23
N ASP A 84 5.84 -5.12 5.28
CA ASP A 84 7.09 -5.58 4.70
C ASP A 84 7.51 -4.65 3.56
N LEU A 85 8.55 -3.85 3.82
CA LEU A 85 9.14 -2.88 2.89
C LEU A 85 10.49 -3.35 2.35
N SER A 86 10.73 -4.67 2.38
CA SER A 86 11.99 -5.29 1.96
C SER A 86 12.41 -4.92 0.55
N THR A 87 13.71 -4.70 0.38
CA THR A 87 14.35 -4.37 -0.91
C THR A 87 15.66 -5.15 -1.13
N GLY A 88 16.06 -5.99 -0.18
CA GLY A 88 17.29 -6.80 -0.23
C GLY A 88 17.03 -8.29 -0.05
N GLY A 89 17.91 -9.12 -0.61
CA GLY A 89 17.81 -10.58 -0.49
C GLY A 89 16.60 -11.19 -1.19
N ASP A 90 16.10 -12.28 -0.62
CA ASP A 90 14.92 -13.02 -1.14
C ASP A 90 13.63 -12.49 -0.49
N ILE A 91 13.12 -11.40 -1.06
CA ILE A 91 11.92 -10.68 -0.61
C ILE A 91 10.71 -11.62 -0.52
N ARG A 92 10.52 -12.49 -1.52
CA ARG A 92 9.39 -13.42 -1.57
C ARG A 92 9.44 -14.42 -0.41
N LYS A 93 10.61 -14.99 -0.14
CA LYS A 93 10.80 -15.94 0.96
C LYS A 93 10.62 -15.27 2.33
N LEU A 94 11.09 -14.04 2.49
CA LEU A 94 10.88 -13.29 3.73
C LEU A 94 9.40 -12.93 3.94
N ARG A 95 8.72 -12.43 2.91
CA ARG A 95 7.27 -12.15 2.94
C ARG A 95 6.47 -13.37 3.40
N GLN A 96 6.76 -14.56 2.84
CA GLN A 96 6.10 -15.81 3.25
C GLN A 96 6.30 -16.09 4.74
N ARG A 97 7.53 -15.98 5.25
CA ARG A 97 7.82 -16.18 6.69
C ARG A 97 7.13 -15.16 7.58
N ILE A 98 7.04 -13.91 7.14
CA ILE A 98 6.32 -12.84 7.86
C ILE A 98 4.83 -13.18 7.93
N LEU A 99 4.21 -13.57 6.81
CA LEU A 99 2.78 -13.93 6.76
C LEU A 99 2.46 -15.18 7.60
N GLU A 100 3.35 -16.18 7.62
CA GLU A 100 3.17 -17.37 8.45
C GLU A 100 3.20 -17.06 9.95
N LYS A 101 4.03 -16.09 10.37
CA LYS A 101 4.20 -15.73 11.78
C LYS A 101 3.29 -14.61 12.25
N SER A 102 2.88 -13.70 11.37
CA SER A 102 2.15 -12.50 11.76
C SER A 102 0.79 -12.84 12.35
N ARG A 103 0.43 -12.12 13.41
CA ARG A 103 -0.91 -12.19 14.03
C ARG A 103 -1.78 -10.98 13.71
N VAL A 104 -1.22 -10.04 12.96
CA VAL A 104 -1.86 -8.79 12.54
C VAL A 104 -1.77 -8.64 11.02
N PRO A 105 -2.59 -7.78 10.38
CA PRO A 105 -2.54 -7.58 8.95
C PRO A 105 -1.16 -7.16 8.45
N VAL A 106 -0.75 -7.73 7.33
CA VAL A 106 0.54 -7.46 6.67
C VAL A 106 0.29 -6.68 5.39
N GLY A 107 0.93 -5.51 5.28
CA GLY A 107 0.95 -4.69 4.09
C GLY A 107 2.26 -4.78 3.33
N THR A 108 2.25 -4.40 2.05
CA THR A 108 3.47 -4.33 1.21
C THR A 108 3.39 -3.19 0.21
N VAL A 109 4.51 -2.90 -0.47
CA VAL A 109 4.56 -1.97 -1.61
C VAL A 109 5.07 -2.74 -2.84
N PRO A 110 4.19 -3.34 -3.66
CA PRO A 110 4.59 -4.30 -4.72
C PRO A 110 5.60 -3.77 -5.74
N ILE A 111 5.62 -2.46 -6.01
CA ILE A 111 6.60 -1.86 -6.93
C ILE A 111 8.05 -2.02 -6.45
N TYR A 112 8.28 -2.23 -5.15
CA TYR A 112 9.63 -2.47 -4.63
C TYR A 112 10.17 -3.82 -5.11
N GLU A 113 9.38 -4.89 -4.98
CA GLU A 113 9.77 -6.22 -5.50
C GLU A 113 9.92 -6.20 -7.02
N ALA A 114 8.99 -5.56 -7.75
CA ALA A 114 9.09 -5.46 -9.21
C ALA A 114 10.39 -4.80 -9.68
N VAL A 115 10.82 -3.72 -9.02
CA VAL A 115 12.09 -3.05 -9.34
C VAL A 115 13.29 -3.88 -8.91
N CYS A 116 13.25 -4.51 -7.73
CA CYS A 116 14.33 -5.38 -7.25
C CYS A 116 14.52 -6.61 -8.17
N ASP A 117 13.45 -7.19 -8.70
CA ASP A 117 13.51 -8.33 -9.60
C ASP A 117 14.10 -7.97 -10.97
N LEU A 118 13.83 -6.77 -11.48
CA LEU A 118 14.51 -6.23 -12.66
C LEU A 118 16.01 -6.07 -12.40
N ALA A 119 16.37 -5.45 -11.27
CA ALA A 119 17.77 -5.24 -10.89
C ALA A 119 18.54 -6.57 -10.77
N LYS A 120 17.93 -7.61 -10.17
CA LYS A 120 18.50 -8.97 -10.10
C LYS A 120 18.76 -9.60 -11.48
N ARG A 121 17.97 -9.24 -12.48
CA ARG A 121 18.12 -9.68 -13.89
C ARG A 121 19.04 -8.76 -14.70
N GLY A 122 19.70 -7.79 -14.06
CA GLY A 122 20.56 -6.80 -14.73
C GLY A 122 19.78 -5.82 -15.60
N LYS A 123 18.47 -5.67 -15.38
CA LYS A 123 17.61 -4.77 -16.15
C LYS A 123 17.39 -3.44 -15.43
N PRO A 124 17.35 -2.32 -16.16
CA PRO A 124 16.99 -1.03 -15.59
C PRO A 124 15.51 -1.00 -15.20
N LEU A 125 15.12 -0.12 -14.26
CA LEU A 125 13.73 -0.04 -13.81
C LEU A 125 12.77 0.41 -14.92
N GLU A 126 13.28 1.14 -15.90
CA GLU A 126 12.56 1.61 -17.07
C GLU A 126 11.99 0.48 -17.92
N ASP A 127 12.56 -0.72 -17.84
CA ASP A 127 12.11 -1.94 -18.54
C ASP A 127 10.89 -2.59 -17.86
N MET A 128 10.43 -2.08 -16.71
CA MET A 128 9.22 -2.57 -16.04
C MET A 128 8.02 -2.44 -17.00
N THR A 129 7.30 -3.53 -17.23
CA THR A 129 6.05 -3.51 -17.98
C THR A 129 4.87 -3.46 -17.01
N SER A 130 3.71 -2.96 -17.47
CA SER A 130 2.46 -3.06 -16.70
C SER A 130 2.23 -4.51 -16.24
N ASP A 131 2.35 -5.48 -17.15
CA ASP A 131 2.13 -6.89 -16.81
C ASP A 131 3.07 -7.40 -15.73
N SER A 132 4.37 -7.10 -15.80
CA SER A 132 5.32 -7.51 -14.75
C SER A 132 4.98 -6.92 -13.38
N LEU A 133 4.49 -5.67 -13.32
CA LEU A 133 4.07 -5.06 -12.07
C LEU A 133 2.81 -5.73 -11.51
N PHE A 134 1.84 -6.02 -12.37
CA PHE A 134 0.60 -6.69 -11.98
C PHE A 134 0.79 -8.17 -11.60
N GLU A 135 1.74 -8.88 -12.22
CA GLU A 135 2.16 -10.22 -11.81
C GLU A 135 2.72 -10.21 -10.37
N VAL A 136 3.55 -9.22 -10.03
CA VAL A 136 4.06 -9.05 -8.66
C VAL A 136 2.94 -8.70 -7.68
N ILE A 137 2.02 -7.81 -8.06
CA ILE A 137 0.84 -7.50 -7.23
C ILE A 137 0.03 -8.77 -6.96
N GLU A 138 -0.27 -9.55 -7.98
CA GLU A 138 -1.01 -10.80 -7.82
C GLU A 138 -0.28 -11.81 -6.93
N ASP A 139 1.04 -11.95 -7.06
CA ASP A 139 1.85 -12.83 -6.19
C ASP A 139 1.75 -12.42 -4.71
N HIS A 140 1.83 -11.11 -4.42
CA HIS A 140 1.65 -10.58 -3.07
C HIS A 140 0.26 -10.92 -2.52
N LEU A 141 -0.79 -10.64 -3.29
CA LEU A 141 -2.17 -10.91 -2.87
C LEU A 141 -2.44 -12.41 -2.69
N LYS A 142 -1.93 -13.24 -3.60
CA LYS A 142 -2.03 -14.69 -3.53
C LYS A 142 -1.33 -15.24 -2.28
N SER A 143 -0.20 -14.65 -1.88
CA SER A 143 0.52 -15.07 -0.66
C SER A 143 -0.23 -14.76 0.64
N GLY A 144 -1.19 -13.84 0.63
CA GLY A 144 -1.97 -13.46 1.81
C GLY A 144 -1.74 -12.02 2.29
N VAL A 145 -1.07 -11.17 1.52
CA VAL A 145 -0.94 -9.75 1.89
C VAL A 145 -2.32 -9.10 2.03
N ASP A 146 -2.61 -8.50 3.19
CA ASP A 146 -3.93 -7.96 3.54
C ASP A 146 -4.21 -6.60 2.88
N PHE A 147 -3.17 -5.82 2.65
CA PHE A 147 -3.27 -4.55 1.94
C PHE A 147 -2.01 -4.21 1.15
N ILE A 148 -2.18 -3.49 0.05
CA ILE A 148 -1.05 -3.08 -0.80
C ILE A 148 -1.04 -1.58 -0.98
N THR A 149 0.13 -0.97 -0.78
CA THR A 149 0.36 0.43 -1.12
C THR A 149 0.63 0.55 -2.61
N VAL A 150 -0.23 1.32 -3.27
CA VAL A 150 -0.26 1.52 -4.71
C VAL A 150 -0.34 3.01 -5.01
N HIS A 151 0.68 3.53 -5.68
CA HIS A 151 0.84 4.96 -5.93
C HIS A 151 0.05 5.37 -7.19
N CYS A 152 -1.26 5.13 -7.18
CA CYS A 152 -2.15 5.38 -8.32
C CYS A 152 -2.42 6.88 -8.56
N GLY A 153 -2.18 7.73 -7.55
CA GLY A 153 -2.43 9.18 -7.64
C GLY A 153 -1.42 9.95 -8.49
N PHE A 154 -0.25 9.36 -8.74
CA PHE A 154 0.78 9.98 -9.57
C PHE A 154 0.46 9.83 -11.05
N THR A 155 -0.28 10.79 -11.61
CA THR A 155 -0.69 10.83 -13.03
C THR A 155 0.27 11.63 -13.91
N GLN A 156 0.14 11.54 -15.24
CA GLN A 156 0.87 12.40 -16.19
C GLN A 156 0.58 13.88 -15.99
N ARG A 157 -0.60 14.23 -15.47
CA ARG A 157 -0.91 15.62 -15.07
C ARG A 157 -0.04 16.06 -13.91
N ALA A 158 0.03 15.25 -12.85
CA ALA A 158 0.90 15.50 -11.70
C ALA A 158 2.38 15.55 -12.12
N PHE A 159 2.82 14.64 -13.01
CA PHE A 159 4.17 14.64 -13.58
C PHE A 159 4.54 15.98 -14.23
N LYS A 160 3.64 16.58 -15.02
CA LYS A 160 3.90 17.88 -15.66
C LYS A 160 4.02 19.04 -14.66
N ILE A 161 3.34 18.95 -13.51
CA ILE A 161 3.39 19.97 -12.47
C ILE A 161 4.75 19.89 -11.76
N ILE A 162 5.18 18.71 -11.32
CA ILE A 162 6.46 18.57 -10.60
C ILE A 162 7.70 18.83 -11.47
N GLU A 163 7.62 18.64 -12.80
CA GLU A 163 8.68 19.06 -13.72
C GLU A 163 8.82 20.60 -13.83
N ARG A 164 7.77 21.36 -13.44
CA ARG A 164 7.76 22.83 -13.48
C ARG A 164 8.01 23.43 -12.09
N ASP A 165 7.32 22.90 -11.08
CA ASP A 165 7.32 23.40 -9.71
C ASP A 165 8.32 22.59 -8.89
N ARG A 166 9.54 23.13 -8.77
CA ARG A 166 10.63 22.45 -8.04
C ARG A 166 10.41 22.52 -6.53
N ARG A 167 10.34 21.35 -5.89
CA ARG A 167 10.42 21.18 -4.44
C ARG A 167 11.85 21.31 -3.93
N LEU A 168 11.98 21.68 -2.65
CA LEU A 168 13.26 21.68 -1.94
C LEU A 168 13.82 20.26 -1.82
N THR A 169 12.96 19.30 -1.47
CA THR A 169 13.36 17.88 -1.27
C THR A 169 12.95 16.95 -2.41
N GLY A 170 12.29 17.48 -3.45
CA GLY A 170 11.84 16.69 -4.59
C GLY A 170 10.77 15.66 -4.22
N ILE A 171 10.90 14.44 -4.75
CA ILE A 171 10.03 13.30 -4.46
C ILE A 171 10.74 12.41 -3.43
N VAL A 172 10.18 12.34 -2.21
CA VAL A 172 10.73 11.52 -1.11
C VAL A 172 10.05 10.16 -0.96
N SER A 173 8.94 9.92 -1.65
CA SER A 173 8.36 8.58 -1.76
C SER A 173 9.22 7.72 -2.66
N ARG A 174 9.73 6.58 -2.17
CA ARG A 174 10.48 5.62 -2.99
C ARG A 174 9.64 5.10 -4.15
N GLY A 175 8.38 4.71 -3.89
CA GLY A 175 7.48 4.25 -4.93
C GLY A 175 7.11 5.36 -5.93
N GLY A 176 6.90 6.58 -5.43
CA GLY A 176 6.74 7.76 -6.28
C GLY A 176 7.96 8.04 -7.15
N ALA A 177 9.17 7.93 -6.61
CA ALA A 177 10.41 8.14 -7.35
C ALA A 177 10.64 7.09 -8.44
N PHE A 178 10.32 5.82 -8.18
CA PHE A 178 10.35 4.77 -9.22
C PHE A 178 9.38 5.07 -10.36
N LEU A 179 8.14 5.46 -10.04
CA LEU A 179 7.16 5.84 -11.06
C LEU A 179 7.59 7.09 -11.83
N TYR A 180 8.11 8.13 -11.16
CA TYR A 180 8.64 9.31 -11.83
C TYR A 180 9.70 8.94 -12.87
N ARG A 181 10.69 8.13 -12.48
CA ARG A 181 11.77 7.70 -13.40
C ARG A 181 11.22 6.86 -14.55
N TRP A 182 10.31 5.94 -14.27
CA TRP A 182 9.66 5.11 -15.29
C TRP A 182 8.84 5.96 -16.28
N MET A 183 7.98 6.85 -15.79
CA MET A 183 7.12 7.74 -16.60
C MET A 183 7.96 8.72 -17.43
N LYS A 184 9.05 9.25 -16.84
CA LYS A 184 9.97 10.16 -17.53
C LYS A 184 10.65 9.50 -18.72
N HIS A 185 11.06 8.23 -18.58
CA HIS A 185 11.69 7.48 -19.67
C HIS A 185 10.66 7.03 -20.72
N ASN A 186 9.60 6.34 -20.28
CA ASN A 186 8.65 5.70 -21.17
C ASN A 186 7.65 6.66 -21.82
N LYS A 187 7.51 7.88 -21.30
CA LYS A 187 6.52 8.89 -21.76
C LYS A 187 5.08 8.35 -21.77
N LYS A 188 4.76 7.49 -20.80
CA LYS A 188 3.46 6.82 -20.64
C LYS A 188 2.80 7.17 -19.31
N GLU A 189 1.49 7.00 -19.26
CA GLU A 189 0.75 7.12 -18.00
C GLU A 189 1.17 6.06 -17.00
N ASN A 190 1.06 6.40 -15.71
CA ASN A 190 1.29 5.48 -14.61
C ASN A 190 0.43 4.21 -14.79
N PRO A 191 1.05 3.01 -14.86
CA PRO A 191 0.32 1.77 -15.12
C PRO A 191 -0.73 1.46 -14.04
N LEU A 192 -0.51 1.87 -12.79
CA LEU A 192 -1.45 1.68 -11.68
C LEU A 192 -2.68 2.57 -11.80
N TYR A 193 -2.54 3.75 -12.40
CA TYR A 193 -3.67 4.64 -12.70
C TYR A 193 -4.40 4.20 -13.96
N GLN A 194 -3.65 3.94 -15.04
CA GLN A 194 -4.19 3.54 -16.34
C GLN A 194 -4.99 2.23 -16.25
N HIS A 195 -4.52 1.28 -15.45
CA HIS A 195 -5.14 -0.03 -15.29
C HIS A 195 -5.78 -0.21 -13.90
N TYR A 196 -6.33 0.87 -13.34
CA TYR A 196 -6.94 0.82 -12.00
C TYR A 196 -8.04 -0.25 -11.88
N ASP A 197 -8.84 -0.49 -12.93
CA ASP A 197 -9.90 -1.52 -12.87
C ASP A 197 -9.32 -2.94 -12.72
N ARG A 198 -8.16 -3.22 -13.34
CA ARG A 198 -7.44 -4.49 -13.15
C ARG A 198 -6.96 -4.65 -11.70
N LEU A 199 -6.54 -3.55 -11.08
CA LEU A 199 -6.15 -3.54 -9.68
C LEU A 199 -7.35 -3.79 -8.76
N LEU A 200 -8.51 -3.22 -9.08
CA LEU A 200 -9.76 -3.48 -8.35
C LEU A 200 -10.21 -4.94 -8.48
N ASP A 201 -10.08 -5.55 -9.65
CA ASP A 201 -10.37 -6.97 -9.85
C ASP A 201 -9.48 -7.86 -8.98
N LEU A 202 -8.17 -7.63 -9.00
CA LEU A 202 -7.24 -8.37 -8.14
C LEU A 202 -7.54 -8.16 -6.66
N ALA A 203 -7.73 -6.92 -6.19
CA ALA A 203 -8.02 -6.65 -4.80
C ALA A 203 -9.31 -7.36 -4.34
N LYS A 204 -10.34 -7.36 -5.19
CA LYS A 204 -11.61 -8.05 -4.94
C LYS A 204 -11.45 -9.56 -4.88
N ASP A 205 -10.68 -10.14 -5.80
CA ASP A 205 -10.48 -11.59 -5.86
C ASP A 205 -9.84 -12.14 -4.60
N TYR A 206 -9.03 -11.34 -3.88
CA TYR A 206 -8.32 -11.77 -2.67
C TYR A 206 -8.84 -11.14 -1.37
N ASP A 207 -9.94 -10.37 -1.40
CA ASP A 207 -10.44 -9.58 -0.27
C ASP A 207 -9.38 -8.62 0.33
N ALA A 208 -8.46 -8.12 -0.49
CA ALA A 208 -7.40 -7.22 -0.05
C ALA A 208 -7.82 -5.75 -0.12
N THR A 209 -7.30 -4.95 0.80
CA THR A 209 -7.53 -3.50 0.82
C THR A 209 -6.47 -2.76 0.01
N LEU A 210 -6.88 -1.77 -0.77
CA LEU A 210 -5.96 -0.85 -1.41
C LEU A 210 -5.56 0.27 -0.43
N SER A 211 -4.26 0.41 -0.16
CA SER A 211 -3.71 1.61 0.45
C SER A 211 -3.26 2.52 -0.68
N LEU A 212 -4.03 3.57 -0.97
CA LEU A 212 -3.71 4.48 -2.05
C LEU A 212 -2.58 5.41 -1.60
N GLY A 213 -1.38 5.13 -2.12
CA GLY A 213 -0.12 5.72 -1.66
C GLY A 213 0.04 7.17 -2.07
N ASP A 214 0.73 7.92 -1.23
CA ASP A 214 1.07 9.34 -1.39
C ASP A 214 2.43 9.52 -2.08
N GLY A 215 2.48 9.19 -3.38
CA GLY A 215 3.69 9.22 -4.19
C GLY A 215 4.36 10.59 -4.26
N LEU A 216 3.60 11.64 -4.00
CA LEU A 216 3.99 13.03 -4.07
C LEU A 216 3.81 13.73 -2.71
N ARG A 217 3.88 12.99 -1.59
CA ARG A 217 3.96 13.61 -0.26
C ARG A 217 5.16 14.55 -0.13
N PRO A 218 5.06 15.61 0.69
CA PRO A 218 6.17 16.52 0.90
C PRO A 218 7.24 15.88 1.81
N GLY A 219 8.50 16.23 1.58
CA GLY A 219 9.65 15.75 2.37
C GLY A 219 10.29 16.82 3.28
N SER A 220 9.76 18.04 3.23
CA SER A 220 10.22 19.15 4.08
C SER A 220 9.11 20.15 4.28
N ILE A 221 9.13 20.88 5.40
CA ILE A 221 8.11 21.89 5.73
C ILE A 221 7.89 22.88 4.57
N ALA A 222 8.96 23.22 3.83
CA ALA A 222 8.91 24.10 2.67
C ALA A 222 8.04 23.56 1.52
N ASP A 223 7.92 22.24 1.41
CA ASP A 223 7.14 21.54 0.38
C ASP A 223 5.70 21.22 0.86
N SER A 224 5.33 21.58 2.10
CA SER A 224 4.06 21.18 2.72
C SER A 224 2.85 21.80 2.04
N THR A 225 1.81 20.99 1.82
CA THR A 225 0.52 21.43 1.27
C THR A 225 0.69 22.16 -0.06
N ASP A 226 1.71 21.78 -0.82
CA ASP A 226 1.96 22.37 -2.12
C ASP A 226 0.98 21.85 -3.17
N ARG A 227 1.07 22.45 -4.36
CA ARG A 227 0.17 22.15 -5.46
C ARG A 227 0.20 20.67 -5.84
N ILE A 228 1.38 20.04 -5.87
CA ILE A 228 1.51 18.67 -6.35
C ILE A 228 0.96 17.65 -5.35
N GLN A 229 1.12 17.91 -4.04
CA GLN A 229 0.46 17.09 -3.01
C GLN A 229 -1.06 17.15 -3.14
N VAL A 230 -1.62 18.35 -3.29
CA VAL A 230 -3.08 18.53 -3.43
C VAL A 230 -3.60 17.91 -4.73
N GLU A 231 -2.85 18.03 -5.83
CA GLU A 231 -3.19 17.37 -7.09
C GLU A 231 -3.30 15.86 -6.94
N GLU A 232 -2.32 15.21 -6.29
CA GLU A 232 -2.39 13.76 -6.03
C GLU A 232 -3.60 13.41 -5.16
N LEU A 233 -3.83 14.16 -4.07
CA LEU A 233 -4.94 13.92 -3.16
C LEU A 233 -6.31 13.97 -3.85
N LEU A 234 -6.51 14.89 -4.79
CA LEU A 234 -7.75 14.98 -5.57
C LEU A 234 -7.97 13.71 -6.40
N ILE A 235 -6.93 13.22 -7.07
CA ILE A 235 -7.00 11.97 -7.84
C ILE A 235 -7.30 10.78 -6.92
N LEU A 236 -6.65 10.70 -5.76
CA LEU A 236 -6.93 9.62 -4.79
C LEU A 236 -8.40 9.64 -4.34
N GLY A 237 -8.98 10.83 -4.15
CA GLY A 237 -10.40 10.97 -3.83
C GLY A 237 -11.35 10.43 -4.92
N GLU A 238 -10.98 10.56 -6.20
CA GLU A 238 -11.72 9.96 -7.31
C GLU A 238 -11.58 8.43 -7.33
N LEU A 239 -10.35 7.93 -7.11
CA LEU A 239 -10.07 6.50 -7.08
C LEU A 239 -10.77 5.78 -5.92
N VAL A 240 -10.87 6.41 -4.74
CA VAL A 240 -11.65 5.87 -3.61
C VAL A 240 -13.12 5.67 -3.99
N LYS A 241 -13.73 6.61 -4.73
CA LYS A 241 -15.13 6.46 -5.19
C LYS A 241 -15.27 5.28 -6.13
N ARG A 242 -14.36 5.15 -7.11
CA ARG A 242 -14.33 4.01 -8.04
C ARG A 242 -14.14 2.66 -7.34
N ALA A 243 -13.24 2.59 -6.36
CA ALA A 243 -13.04 1.37 -5.56
C ALA A 243 -14.33 0.97 -4.83
N ARG A 244 -15.03 1.94 -4.25
CA ARG A 244 -16.30 1.72 -3.55
C ARG A 244 -17.40 1.22 -4.46
N GLU A 245 -17.54 1.79 -5.65
CA GLU A 245 -18.49 1.32 -6.68
C GLU A 245 -18.25 -0.15 -7.07
N ARG A 246 -17.00 -0.62 -6.94
CA ARG A 246 -16.57 -2.00 -7.20
C ARG A 246 -16.60 -2.91 -5.97
N ASN A 247 -17.04 -2.40 -4.81
CA ASN A 247 -17.00 -3.06 -3.51
C ASN A 247 -15.58 -3.48 -3.06
N VAL A 248 -14.59 -2.65 -3.39
CA VAL A 248 -13.19 -2.81 -2.95
C VAL A 248 -12.90 -1.77 -1.87
N PHE A 249 -12.30 -2.22 -0.78
CA PHE A 249 -11.84 -1.32 0.27
C PHE A 249 -10.64 -0.50 -0.19
N ALA A 250 -10.70 0.80 0.04
CA ALA A 250 -9.59 1.71 -0.21
C ALA A 250 -9.42 2.68 0.96
N MET A 251 -8.20 2.76 1.48
CA MET A 251 -7.75 3.80 2.40
C MET A 251 -6.73 4.71 1.71
N VAL A 252 -6.54 5.92 2.21
CA VAL A 252 -5.69 6.94 1.58
C VAL A 252 -4.52 7.23 2.50
N GLU A 253 -3.31 7.09 1.98
CA GLU A 253 -2.11 7.58 2.66
C GLU A 253 -2.04 9.09 2.53
N GLY A 254 -1.54 9.74 3.58
CA GLY A 254 -1.48 11.19 3.68
C GLY A 254 -0.08 11.64 4.09
N PRO A 255 0.16 12.96 4.11
CA PRO A 255 1.50 13.51 4.23
C PRO A 255 2.29 13.03 5.44
N GLY A 256 3.60 12.98 5.21
CA GLY A 256 4.62 13.19 6.23
C GLY A 256 5.31 14.55 6.04
N HIS A 257 6.60 14.57 6.41
CA HIS A 257 7.72 15.43 5.99
C HIS A 257 9.00 14.63 6.22
#